data_AF-A0A959J9A6-F1
#
_entry.id   AF-A0A959J9A6-F1
#
_cell.length_a   1.000
_cell.length_b   1.000
_cell.length_c   1.000
_cell.angle_alpha   90.00
_cell.angle_beta   90.00
_cell.angle_gamma   90.00
#
_symmetry.space_group_name_H-M   'P 1'
#
loop_
_entity.id
_entity.type
_entity.pdbx_description
1 polymer ?
#
loop_
_entity_poly.entity_id
_entity_poly.type
_entity_poly.pdbx_seq_one_letter_code
_entity_poly.pdbx_strand_id
1 'polypeptide(L)' 'MEYLGLFFELLILAFAVYLYMFSTGRLKAKTKEAQERADAFRQANAGWMRILSLALAAIMLVNIALHLKQLFF' A
#
# COMPACT_ATOMS: atom_id res chain seq x y z
N MET A 1 5.42 -17.45 -15.81
CA MET A 1 6.06 -16.17 -15.45
C MET A 1 5.05 -15.04 -15.36
N GLU A 2 4.07 -14.94 -16.27
CA GLU A 2 3.06 -13.85 -16.28
C GLU A 2 2.18 -13.82 -15.01
N TYR A 3 1.62 -14.96 -14.60
CA TYR A 3 0.87 -15.06 -13.35
C TYR A 3 1.68 -14.76 -12.08
N LEU A 4 3.00 -14.98 -12.12
CA LEU A 4 3.89 -14.65 -11.00
C LEU A 4 4.03 -13.13 -10.87
N GLY A 5 4.15 -12.42 -11.99
CA GLY A 5 4.17 -10.95 -12.02
C GLY A 5 2.88 -10.36 -11.45
N LEU A 6 1.72 -10.85 -11.93
CA LEU A 6 0.41 -10.42 -11.41
C LEU A 6 0.26 -10.67 -9.90
N PHE A 7 0.77 -11.81 -9.40
CA PHE A 7 0.77 -12.11 -7.97
C PHE A 7 1.57 -11.08 -7.16
N PHE A 8 2.77 -10.72 -7.60
CA PHE A 8 3.56 -9.68 -6.93
C PHE A 8 2.92 -8.30 -7.04
N GLU A 9 2.31 -7.97 -8.18
CA GLU A 9 1.59 -6.70 -8.34
C GLU A 9 0.44 -6.58 -7.34
N LEU A 10 -0.33 -7.66 -7.14
CA LEU A 10 -1.39 -7.70 -6.14
C LEU A 10 -0.85 -7.58 -4.71
N LEU A 11 0.29 -8.20 -4.41
CA LEU A 11 0.95 -8.05 -3.09
C LEU A 11 1.40 -6.61 -2.84
N ILE A 12 2.02 -5.96 -3.84
CA ILE A 12 2.48 -4.57 -3.73
C ILE A 12 1.27 -3.62 -3.62
N LEU A 13 0.20 -3.87 -4.37
CA LEU A 13 -1.05 -3.11 -4.24
C LEU A 13 -1.64 -3.25 -2.83
N ALA A 14 -1.70 -4.47 -2.30
CA ALA A 14 -2.16 -4.72 -0.93
C ALA A 14 -1.29 -3.99 0.10
N PHE A 15 0.03 -3.97 -0.10
CA PHE A 15 0.96 -3.21 0.73
C PHE A 15 0.73 -1.70 0.65
N ALA A 16 0.48 -1.16 -0.55
CA ALA A 16 0.16 0.25 -0.74
C ALA A 16 -1.13 0.64 0.02
N VAL A 17 -2.17 -0.19 -0.08
CA VAL A 17 -3.42 -0.02 0.68
C VAL A 17 -3.17 -0.09 2.18
N TYR A 18 -2.33 -1.03 2.63
CA TYR A 18 -1.94 -1.14 4.03
C TYR A 18 -1.24 0.13 4.54
N LEU A 19 -0.29 0.69 3.78
CA LEU A 19 0.38 1.95 4.12
C LEU A 19 -0.60 3.13 4.18
N TYR A 20 -1.58 3.16 3.30
CA TYR A 20 -2.65 4.16 3.34
C TYR A 20 -3.50 4.02 4.61
N MET A 21 -3.90 2.80 4.97
CA MET A 21 -4.63 2.54 6.22
C MET A 21 -3.79 2.87 7.46
N PHE A 22 -2.48 2.66 7.39
CA PHE A 22 -1.55 2.97 8.47
C PHE A 22 -1.48 4.49 8.67
N SER A 23 -1.21 5.24 7.60
CA SER A 23 -1.08 6.70 7.61
C SER A 23 -2.40 7.43 7.95
N THR A 24 -3.55 6.78 7.78
CA THR A 24 -4.86 7.32 8.17
C THR A 24 -5.26 7.05 9.62
N GLY A 25 -4.44 6.33 10.39
CA GLY A 25 -4.79 6.05 11.80
C GLY A 25 -5.66 4.81 12.00
N ARG A 26 -6.10 4.15 10.92
CA ARG A 26 -7.06 3.03 11.00
C ARG A 26 -6.45 1.75 11.53
N LEU A 27 -5.14 1.58 11.39
CA LEU A 27 -4.40 0.47 11.99
C LEU A 27 -3.93 0.84 13.40
N LYS A 28 -4.33 0.01 14.37
CA LYS A 28 -3.87 0.03 15.76
C LYS A 28 -2.93 -1.15 16.00
N ALA A 29 -1.80 -0.90 16.63
CA ALA A 29 -0.89 -1.94 17.06
C ALA A 29 -1.43 -2.66 18.29
N LYS A 30 -1.10 -3.95 18.43
CA LYS A 30 -1.58 -4.79 19.55
C LYS A 30 -0.94 -4.45 20.89
N THR A 31 0.26 -3.86 20.89
CA THR A 31 0.99 -3.48 22.11
C THR A 31 1.10 -1.96 22.23
N LYS A 32 1.08 -1.45 23.47
CA LYS A 32 1.21 -0.01 23.74
C LYS A 32 2.52 0.57 23.17
N GLU A 33 3.63 -0.14 23.33
CA GLU A 33 4.94 0.31 22.83
C GLU A 33 4.97 0.43 21.30
N ALA A 34 4.39 -0.54 20.57
CA ALA A 34 4.30 -0.47 19.12
C ALA A 34 3.35 0.63 18.65
N GLN A 35 2.29 0.90 19.43
CA GLN A 35 1.34 1.96 19.15
C GLN A 35 1.99 3.35 19.29
N GLU A 36 2.74 3.58 20.37
CA GLU A 36 3.46 4.85 20.59
C GLU A 36 4.48 5.14 19.49
N ARG A 37 5.25 4.14 19.07
CA ARG A 37 6.19 4.27 17.94
C ARG A 37 5.47 4.58 16.62
N ALA A 38 4.35 3.90 16.36
CA ALA A 38 3.54 4.16 15.18
C ALA A 38 2.94 5.57 15.20
N ASP A 39 2.47 6.04 16.36
CA ASP A 39 1.89 7.37 16.52
C ASP A 39 2.93 8.49 16.36
N ALA A 40 4.12 8.32 16.94
CA ALA A 40 5.24 9.24 16.75
C ALA A 40 5.65 9.32 15.27
N PHE A 41 5.71 8.18 14.58
CA PHE A 41 6.01 8.14 13.15
C PHE A 41 4.93 8.84 12.32
N ARG A 42 3.64 8.61 12.65
CA ARG A 42 2.50 9.22 11.95
C ARG A 42 2.43 10.74 12.15
N GLN A 43 2.73 11.27 13.33
CA GLN A 43 2.72 12.72 13.55
C GLN A 43 3.65 13.46 12.59
N ALA A 44 4.85 12.92 12.34
CA ALA A 44 5.82 13.57 11.47
C ALA A 44 5.58 13.28 9.97
N ASN A 45 5.02 12.11 9.61
CA ASN A 45 5.08 11.62 8.23
C ASN A 45 3.73 11.27 7.59
N ALA A 46 2.61 11.32 8.33
CA ALA A 46 1.32 10.82 7.84
C ALA A 46 0.83 11.54 6.57
N GLY A 47 1.07 12.85 6.44
CA GLY A 47 0.66 13.63 5.27
C GLY A 47 1.30 13.09 3.97
N TRP A 48 2.63 13.05 3.93
CA TRP A 48 3.37 12.54 2.77
C TRP A 48 3.14 11.05 2.54
N MET A 49 3.05 10.24 3.60
CA MET A 49 2.74 8.82 3.47
C MET A 49 1.40 8.55 2.78
N ARG A 50 0.36 9.37 3.04
CA ARG A 50 -0.94 9.23 2.36
C ARG A 50 -0.80 9.45 0.85
N ILE A 51 -0.07 10.50 0.47
CA ILE A 51 0.14 10.83 -0.95
C ILE A 51 0.96 9.73 -1.62
N LEU A 52 2.06 9.30 -1.00
CA LEU A 52 2.93 8.25 -1.53
C LEU A 52 2.20 6.90 -1.65
N SER A 53 1.40 6.52 -0.65
CA SER A 53 0.62 5.28 -0.70
C SER A 53 -0.47 5.32 -1.76
N LEU A 54 -1.15 6.45 -1.94
CA LEU A 54 -2.13 6.63 -3.03
C LEU A 54 -1.45 6.61 -4.40
N ALA A 55 -0.31 7.27 -4.55
CA ALA A 55 0.46 7.26 -5.80
C ALA A 55 0.93 5.85 -6.16
N LEU A 56 1.46 5.11 -5.17
CA LEU A 56 1.86 3.72 -5.36
C LEU A 56 0.67 2.86 -5.75
N ALA A 57 -0.47 2.98 -5.05
CA ALA A 57 -1.68 2.25 -5.40
C ALA A 57 -2.16 2.57 -6.83
N ALA A 58 -2.14 3.83 -7.25
CA ALA A 58 -2.52 4.24 -8.59
C ALA A 58 -1.62 3.62 -9.67
N ILE A 59 -0.31 3.66 -9.48
CA ILE A 59 0.66 3.04 -10.40
C ILE A 59 0.42 1.53 -10.50
N MET A 60 0.23 0.86 -9.35
CA MET A 60 -0.03 -0.57 -9.34
C MET A 60 -1.35 -0.94 -10.02
N LEU A 61 -2.40 -0.14 -9.87
CA LEU A 61 -3.67 -0.36 -10.57
C LEU A 61 -3.51 -0.27 -12.09
N VAL A 62 -2.74 0.71 -12.58
CA VAL A 62 -2.44 0.82 -14.02
C VAL A 62 -1.64 -0.39 -14.50
N ASN A 63 -0.60 -0.80 -13.76
CA ASN A 63 0.19 -1.98 -14.12
C ASN A 63 -0.67 -3.25 -14.20
N ILE A 64 -1.51 -3.49 -13.18
CA ILE A 64 -2.42 -4.64 -13.15
C ILE A 64 -3.40 -4.58 -14.33
N ALA A 65 -3.97 -3.41 -14.63
CA ALA A 65 -4.89 -3.26 -15.77
C ALA A 65 -4.21 -3.58 -17.11
N LEU A 66 -2.97 -3.12 -17.30
CA LEU A 66 -2.17 -3.41 -18.50
C LEU A 66 -1.80 -4.90 -18.58
N HIS A 67 -1.41 -5.51 -17.46
CA HIS A 67 -1.06 -6.92 -17.40
C HIS A 67 -2.28 -7.80 -17.67
N LEU A 68 -3.44 -7.48 -17.11
CA LEU A 68 -4.70 -8.17 -17.41
C LEU A 68 -5.07 -8.01 -18.88
N LYS A 69 -4.90 -6.81 -19.46
CA LYS A 69 -5.13 -6.61 -20.90
C LYS A 69 -4.23 -7.53 -21.72
N GLN A 70 -2.93 -7.61 -21.42
CA GLN A 70 -2.00 -8.50 -22.11
C GLN A 70 -2.34 -10.00 -21.96
N LEU A 71 -2.93 -10.38 -20.82
CA LEU A 71 -3.26 -11.77 -20.53
C LEU A 71 -4.56 -12.24 -21.21
N PHE A 72 -5.50 -11.31 -21.44
CA PHE A 72 -6.83 -11.61 -22.00
C PHE A 72 -7.06 -11.14 -23.46
N PHE A 73 -6.23 -10.23 -23.99
CA PHE A 73 -6.33 -9.65 -25.34
C PHE A 73 -5.00 -9.73 -26.08
#